data_AF-Q0FQG6-F1
#
_entry.id   AF-Q0FQG6-F1
#
_cell.length_a   1.000
_cell.length_b   1.000
_cell.length_c   1.000
_cell.angle_alpha   90.00
_cell.angle_beta   90.00
_cell.angle_gamma   90.00
#
_symmetry.space_group_name_H-M   'P 1'
#
loop_
_entity.id
_entity.type
_entity.pdbx_description
1 polymer ?
#
loop_
_entity_poly.entity_id
_entity_poly.type
_entity_poly.pdbx_seq_one_letter_code
_entity_poly.pdbx_strand_id
1 'polypeptide(L)'
;MKKTAIVLSIIATGSAALAHGGVKNRDVLARMEVMSAIGQQMKVIGSMAKGEADFDADAVNAALIEIAAQSAQVPAMFETPATDPKSEALPVIWEQWDRFTEDAREAETVAERLAGSVSDPSDLGPVLGQLGATCKACHATYRE
;
A
#
# COMPACT_ATOMS: atom_id res chain seq x y z
N MET A 1 38.97 -34.26 -22.47
CA MET A 1 38.28 -33.35 -23.42
C MET A 1 37.10 -32.73 -22.71
N LYS A 2 37.08 -31.39 -22.63
CA LYS A 2 36.13 -30.54 -21.89
C LYS A 2 34.70 -30.68 -22.45
N LYS A 3 33.70 -30.83 -21.58
CA LYS A 3 32.32 -30.33 -21.79
C LYS A 3 31.74 -29.88 -20.45
N THR A 4 32.09 -28.68 -20.04
CA THR A 4 31.39 -27.88 -19.03
C THR A 4 29.98 -27.56 -19.53
N ALA A 5 28.96 -28.10 -18.87
CA ALA A 5 27.58 -27.69 -19.07
C ALA A 5 27.34 -26.39 -18.28
N ILE A 6 27.22 -25.28 -19.00
CA ILE A 6 26.82 -23.99 -18.45
C ILE A 6 25.31 -24.06 -18.21
N VAL A 7 24.91 -24.17 -16.94
CA VAL A 7 23.52 -23.95 -16.54
C VAL A 7 23.29 -22.44 -16.60
N LEU A 8 22.55 -22.01 -17.62
CA LEU A 8 22.14 -20.64 -17.82
C LEU A 8 21.07 -20.31 -16.77
N SER A 9 21.50 -19.72 -15.65
CA SER A 9 20.58 -19.09 -14.70
C SER A 9 19.85 -17.95 -15.42
N ILE A 10 18.58 -18.16 -15.73
CA ILE A 10 17.68 -17.09 -16.17
C ILE A 10 17.39 -16.27 -14.92
N ILE A 11 18.16 -15.19 -14.76
CA ILE A 11 17.82 -14.10 -13.86
C ILE A 11 16.59 -13.43 -14.47
N ALA A 12 15.41 -13.72 -13.91
CA ALA A 12 14.21 -12.96 -14.19
C ALA A 12 14.40 -11.55 -13.60
N THR A 13 14.97 -10.65 -14.39
CA THR A 13 15.00 -9.21 -14.11
C THR A 13 13.57 -8.70 -13.93
N GLY A 14 13.32 -8.07 -12.78
CA GLY A 14 12.01 -7.74 -12.27
C GLY A 14 11.16 -6.85 -13.18
N SER A 15 9.91 -7.27 -13.35
CA SER A 15 8.82 -6.49 -13.93
C SER A 15 8.18 -5.59 -12.87
N ALA A 16 8.93 -4.66 -12.28
CA ALA A 16 8.36 -3.67 -11.37
C ALA A 16 7.75 -2.45 -12.10
N ALA A 17 7.87 -2.37 -13.43
CA ALA A 17 7.64 -1.12 -14.17
C ALA A 17 6.26 -0.99 -14.88
N LEU A 18 5.19 -1.67 -14.43
CA LEU A 18 3.89 -1.62 -15.14
C LEU A 18 2.68 -1.16 -14.32
N ALA A 19 2.80 -0.88 -13.01
CA ALA A 19 1.61 -0.60 -12.19
C ALA A 19 0.79 0.61 -12.68
N HIS A 20 1.45 1.67 -13.18
CA HIS A 20 0.79 2.91 -13.60
C HIS A 20 1.01 3.27 -15.08
N GLY A 21 1.34 2.27 -15.92
CA GLY A 21 1.64 2.52 -17.33
C GLY A 21 0.50 3.28 -18.02
N GLY A 22 0.79 4.43 -18.64
CA GLY A 22 -0.18 5.23 -19.39
C GLY A 22 -0.91 6.32 -18.60
N VAL A 23 -0.58 6.56 -17.32
CA VAL A 23 -0.95 7.78 -16.60
C VAL A 23 -0.14 8.94 -17.18
N LYS A 24 -0.80 10.04 -17.54
CA LYS A 24 -0.16 11.22 -18.17
C LYS A 24 0.00 12.37 -17.20
N ASN A 25 -0.92 12.50 -16.23
CA ASN A 25 -0.85 13.54 -15.23
C ASN A 25 0.14 13.16 -14.11
N ARG A 26 1.09 14.04 -13.81
CA ARG A 26 2.17 13.79 -12.83
C ARG A 26 1.66 13.70 -11.39
N ASP A 27 0.67 14.49 -11.01
CA ASP A 27 0.10 14.49 -9.66
C ASP A 27 -0.75 13.23 -9.44
N VAL A 28 -1.47 12.80 -10.49
CA VAL A 28 -2.18 11.51 -10.47
C VAL A 28 -1.20 10.34 -10.34
N LEU A 29 -0.08 10.38 -11.07
CA LEU A 29 0.94 9.34 -10.95
C LEU A 29 1.52 9.29 -9.54
N ALA A 30 1.89 10.44 -8.97
CA ALA A 30 2.48 10.53 -7.63
C ALA A 30 1.56 9.95 -6.54
N ARG A 31 0.27 10.31 -6.54
CA ARG A 31 -0.67 9.75 -5.55
C ARG A 31 -0.92 8.25 -5.73
N MET A 32 -0.93 7.76 -6.97
CA MET A 32 -1.06 6.33 -7.26
C MET A 32 0.17 5.54 -6.79
N GLU A 33 1.37 6.13 -6.86
CA GLU A 33 2.60 5.54 -6.32
C GLU A 33 2.52 5.35 -4.80
N VAL A 34 2.09 6.38 -4.06
CA VAL A 34 1.88 6.29 -2.60
C VAL A 34 0.82 5.24 -2.25
N MET A 35 -0.33 5.25 -2.94
CA MET A 35 -1.38 4.23 -2.73
C MET A 35 -0.89 2.80 -3.03
N SER A 36 -0.08 2.65 -4.08
CA SER A 36 0.53 1.37 -4.44
C SER A 36 1.55 0.90 -3.43
N ALA A 37 2.33 1.81 -2.84
CA ALA A 37 3.27 1.47 -1.76
C ALA A 37 2.51 0.93 -0.54
N ILE A 38 1.43 1.60 -0.11
CA ILE A 38 0.56 1.11 0.97
C ILE A 38 0.00 -0.28 0.63
N GLY A 39 -0.53 -0.45 -0.58
CA GLY A 39 -1.08 -1.73 -1.05
C GLY A 39 -0.07 -2.87 -1.04
N GLN A 40 1.20 -2.59 -1.37
CA GLN A 40 2.29 -3.57 -1.32
C GLN A 40 2.57 -4.02 0.11
N GLN A 41 2.59 -3.10 1.08
CA GLN A 41 2.80 -3.46 2.49
C GLN A 41 1.62 -4.25 3.06
N MET A 42 0.39 -3.87 2.72
CA MET A 42 -0.80 -4.67 3.07
C MET A 42 -0.72 -6.09 2.51
N LYS A 43 -0.15 -6.26 1.30
CA LYS A 43 0.06 -7.59 0.70
C LYS A 43 1.08 -8.41 1.47
N VAL A 44 2.15 -7.81 2.00
CA VAL A 44 3.12 -8.52 2.87
C VAL A 44 2.40 -9.17 4.04
N ILE A 45 1.67 -8.36 4.82
CA ILE A 45 0.91 -8.84 5.99
C ILE A 45 -0.16 -9.87 5.57
N GLY A 46 -0.90 -9.57 4.51
CA GLY A 46 -1.96 -10.44 3.99
C GLY A 46 -1.46 -11.79 3.50
N SER A 47 -0.27 -11.87 2.91
CA SER A 47 0.31 -13.14 2.43
C SER A 47 0.65 -14.07 3.60
N MET A 48 1.20 -13.53 4.68
CA MET A 48 1.47 -14.31 5.91
C MET A 48 0.18 -14.78 6.56
N ALA A 49 -0.83 -13.91 6.63
CA ALA A 49 -2.13 -14.25 7.22
C ALA A 49 -2.87 -15.36 6.44
N LYS A 50 -2.62 -15.47 5.13
CA LYS A 50 -3.16 -16.52 4.27
C LYS A 50 -2.32 -17.80 4.27
N GLY A 51 -1.15 -17.81 4.93
CA GLY A 51 -0.19 -18.90 4.87
C GLY A 51 0.51 -19.03 3.51
N GLU A 52 0.51 -17.98 2.69
CA GLU A 52 1.26 -17.92 1.41
C GLU A 52 2.74 -17.60 1.64
N ALA A 53 3.07 -17.03 2.80
CA ALA A 53 4.42 -16.76 3.28
C ALA A 53 4.54 -17.17 4.76
N ASP A 54 5.75 -17.54 5.18
CA ASP A 54 6.04 -17.84 6.59
C ASP A 54 5.86 -16.58 7.45
N PHE A 55 5.38 -16.76 8.68
CA PHE A 55 5.23 -15.65 9.62
C PHE A 55 6.59 -15.07 10.02
N ASP A 56 6.69 -13.75 9.89
CA ASP A 56 7.84 -12.96 10.33
C ASP A 56 7.32 -11.69 11.01
N ALA A 57 7.43 -11.64 12.34
CA ALA A 57 6.97 -10.51 13.14
C ALA A 57 7.70 -9.21 12.78
N ASP A 58 9.00 -9.26 12.51
CA ASP A 58 9.80 -8.07 12.19
C ASP A 58 9.36 -7.51 10.83
N ALA A 59 9.10 -8.38 9.85
CA ALA A 59 8.60 -7.98 8.55
C ALA A 59 7.18 -7.36 8.63
N VAL A 60 6.29 -7.89 9.47
CA VAL A 60 4.97 -7.28 9.68
C VAL A 60 5.08 -5.92 10.35
N ASN A 61 5.88 -5.80 11.40
CA ASN A 61 6.07 -4.53 12.10
C ASN A 61 6.73 -3.48 11.18
N ALA A 62 7.68 -3.88 10.33
CA ALA A 62 8.25 -3.00 9.31
C ALA A 62 7.21 -2.55 8.26
N ALA A 63 6.35 -3.47 7.80
CA ALA A 63 5.26 -3.14 6.88
C ALA A 63 4.27 -2.13 7.51
N LEU A 64 3.97 -2.27 8.80
CA LEU A 64 3.10 -1.32 9.54
C LEU A 64 3.71 0.08 9.62
N ILE A 65 5.01 0.19 9.90
CA ILE A 65 5.74 1.46 9.91
C ILE A 65 5.69 2.13 8.53
N GLU A 66 5.89 1.36 7.47
CA GLU A 66 5.83 1.89 6.11
C GLU A 66 4.41 2.32 5.72
N ILE A 67 3.36 1.56 6.12
CA ILE A 67 1.97 1.97 5.92
C ILE A 67 1.70 3.31 6.61
N ALA A 68 2.16 3.50 7.84
CA ALA A 68 2.03 4.78 8.54
C ALA A 68 2.71 5.92 7.77
N ALA A 69 3.98 5.75 7.41
CA ALA A 69 4.77 6.76 6.70
C ALA A 69 4.18 7.14 5.32
N GLN A 70 3.61 6.18 4.59
CA GLN A 70 2.94 6.45 3.32
C GLN A 70 1.57 7.09 3.52
N SER A 71 0.80 6.66 4.54
CA SER A 71 -0.51 7.26 4.87
C SER A 71 -0.38 8.74 5.22
N ALA A 72 0.67 9.13 5.94
CA ALA A 72 0.99 10.52 6.27
C ALA A 72 1.18 11.42 5.03
N GLN A 73 1.62 10.85 3.90
CA GLN A 73 1.85 11.59 2.65
C GLN A 73 0.58 11.79 1.83
N VAL A 74 -0.49 11.04 2.12
CA VAL A 74 -1.70 11.01 1.29
C VAL A 74 -2.33 12.39 1.12
N PRO A 75 -2.55 13.21 2.18
CA PRO A 75 -3.11 14.55 2.00
C PRO A 75 -2.31 15.40 1.01
N ALA A 76 -0.98 15.43 1.14
CA ALA A 76 -0.11 16.22 0.27
C ALA A 76 -0.22 15.78 -1.21
N MET A 77 -0.34 14.48 -1.47
CA MET A 77 -0.45 13.96 -2.84
C MET A 77 -1.79 14.26 -3.52
N PHE A 78 -2.81 14.65 -2.77
CA PHE A 78 -4.15 14.95 -3.29
C PHE A 78 -4.50 16.45 -3.27
N GLU A 79 -3.61 17.35 -2.83
CA GLU A 79 -3.87 18.80 -2.75
C GLU A 79 -4.30 19.39 -4.10
N THR A 80 -3.69 18.92 -5.19
CA THR A 80 -4.05 19.35 -6.54
C THR A 80 -5.22 18.49 -7.06
N PRO A 81 -6.35 19.10 -7.48
CA PRO A 81 -7.48 18.39 -8.09
C PRO A 81 -7.19 17.95 -9.53
N ALA A 82 -6.13 17.17 -9.69
CA ALA A 82 -5.68 16.62 -10.94
C ALA A 82 -6.51 15.38 -11.33
N THR A 83 -6.73 15.25 -12.64
CA THR A 83 -7.44 14.13 -13.26
C THR A 83 -6.61 13.49 -14.36
N ASP A 84 -6.86 12.21 -14.58
CA ASP A 84 -6.36 11.38 -15.67
C ASP A 84 -7.40 10.27 -15.94
N PRO A 85 -7.60 9.79 -17.17
CA PRO A 85 -8.53 8.69 -17.44
C PRO A 85 -8.26 7.40 -16.66
N LYS A 86 -7.07 7.24 -16.06
CA LYS A 86 -6.71 6.12 -15.19
C LYS A 86 -6.85 6.39 -13.70
N SER A 87 -7.27 7.59 -13.32
CA SER A 87 -7.48 7.93 -11.92
C SER A 87 -8.75 7.27 -11.40
N GLU A 88 -8.66 6.57 -10.28
CA GLU A 88 -9.81 6.06 -9.52
C GLU A 88 -10.31 7.06 -8.46
N ALA A 89 -9.62 8.20 -8.29
CA ALA A 89 -9.96 9.22 -7.31
C ALA A 89 -11.22 10.00 -7.74
N LEU A 90 -12.23 10.04 -6.88
CA LEU A 90 -13.50 10.71 -7.14
C LEU A 90 -13.45 12.22 -6.80
N PRO A 91 -14.17 13.09 -7.54
CA PRO A 91 -14.23 14.53 -7.27
C PRO A 91 -14.62 14.93 -5.85
N VAL A 92 -15.40 14.08 -5.17
CA VAL A 92 -15.89 14.31 -3.79
C VAL A 92 -14.76 14.45 -2.76
N ILE A 93 -13.54 13.99 -3.08
CA ILE A 93 -12.33 14.24 -2.26
C ILE A 93 -12.15 15.74 -1.98
N TRP A 94 -12.26 16.57 -3.01
CA TRP A 94 -12.02 18.01 -2.89
C TRP A 94 -13.24 18.77 -2.37
N GLU A 95 -14.41 18.15 -2.37
CA GLU A 95 -15.62 18.67 -1.72
C GLU A 95 -15.64 18.36 -0.22
N GLN A 96 -15.03 17.25 0.20
CA GLN A 96 -14.98 16.77 1.59
C GLN A 96 -13.54 16.67 2.10
N TRP A 97 -12.71 17.67 1.75
CA TRP A 97 -11.27 17.65 2.00
C TRP A 97 -10.90 17.33 3.46
N ASP A 98 -11.53 18.00 4.43
CA ASP A 98 -11.22 17.78 5.85
C ASP A 98 -11.44 16.32 6.25
N ARG A 99 -12.53 15.70 5.80
CA ARG A 99 -12.87 14.30 6.09
C ARG A 99 -11.93 13.33 5.37
N PHE A 100 -11.61 13.59 4.11
CA PHE A 100 -10.61 12.81 3.38
C PHE A 100 -9.26 12.80 4.09
N THR A 101 -8.80 13.97 4.57
CA THR A 101 -7.51 14.05 5.29
C THR A 101 -7.58 13.45 6.70
N GLU A 102 -8.74 13.46 7.35
CA GLU A 102 -8.97 12.78 8.63
C GLU A 102 -8.91 11.26 8.46
N ASP A 103 -9.55 10.70 7.43
CA ASP A 103 -9.49 9.27 7.13
C ASP A 103 -8.05 8.80 6.84
N ALA A 104 -7.27 9.60 6.11
CA ALA A 104 -5.85 9.33 5.87
C ALA A 104 -5.02 9.32 7.18
N ARG A 105 -5.28 10.28 8.08
CA ARG A 105 -4.63 10.36 9.40
C ARG A 105 -5.04 9.23 10.33
N GLU A 106 -6.27 8.75 10.24
CA GLU A 106 -6.72 7.58 11.00
C GLU A 106 -5.98 6.31 10.54
N ALA A 107 -5.78 6.13 9.24
CA ALA A 107 -4.99 5.02 8.71
C ALA A 107 -3.53 5.07 9.20
N GLU A 108 -2.91 6.25 9.19
CA GLU A 108 -1.59 6.50 9.78
C GLU A 108 -1.57 6.11 11.27
N THR A 109 -2.46 6.69 12.08
CA THR A 109 -2.53 6.48 13.53
C THR A 109 -2.74 5.01 13.89
N VAL A 110 -3.62 4.31 13.17
CA VAL A 110 -3.86 2.88 13.39
C VAL A 110 -2.63 2.05 13.05
N ALA A 111 -1.94 2.36 11.94
CA ALA A 111 -0.73 1.66 11.56
C ALA A 111 0.41 1.89 12.57
N GLU A 112 0.64 3.12 13.02
CA GLU A 112 1.63 3.46 14.05
C GLU A 112 1.37 2.74 15.36
N ARG A 113 0.10 2.70 15.79
CA ARG A 113 -0.28 2.03 17.04
C ARG A 113 -0.05 0.51 16.98
N LEU A 114 -0.24 -0.11 15.81
CA LEU A 114 -0.03 -1.54 15.62
C LEU A 114 1.44 -1.89 15.41
N ALA A 115 2.26 -0.95 14.95
CA ALA A 115 3.68 -1.16 14.76
C ALA A 115 4.36 -1.53 16.09
N GLY A 116 5.09 -2.64 16.09
CA GLY A 116 5.75 -3.20 17.28
C GLY A 116 4.84 -4.05 18.17
N SER A 117 3.54 -4.16 17.87
CA SER A 117 2.60 -4.96 18.66
C SER A 117 2.48 -6.41 18.18
N VAL A 118 2.97 -6.74 16.99
CA VAL A 118 2.82 -8.08 16.39
C VAL A 118 3.93 -8.99 16.88
N SER A 119 3.55 -10.13 17.47
CA SER A 119 4.48 -11.12 18.03
C SER A 119 4.12 -12.57 17.70
N ASP A 120 2.88 -12.84 17.31
CA ASP A 120 2.38 -14.17 17.00
C ASP A 120 1.54 -14.18 15.71
N PRO A 121 1.49 -15.30 14.94
CA PRO A 121 0.63 -15.40 13.76
C PRO A 121 -0.85 -15.06 14.03
N SER A 122 -1.35 -15.30 15.24
CA SER A 122 -2.73 -14.97 15.61
C SER A 122 -3.03 -13.47 15.65
N ASP A 123 -2.00 -12.60 15.72
CA ASP A 123 -2.14 -11.14 15.67
C ASP A 123 -2.49 -10.61 14.27
N LEU A 124 -2.18 -11.38 13.22
CA LEU A 124 -2.32 -10.93 11.82
C LEU A 124 -3.78 -10.64 11.43
N GLY A 125 -4.72 -11.46 11.90
CA GLY A 125 -6.15 -11.26 11.64
C GLY A 125 -6.66 -9.93 12.21
N PRO A 126 -6.50 -9.67 13.52
CA PRO A 126 -6.82 -8.38 14.14
C PRO A 126 -6.12 -7.18 13.50
N VAL A 127 -4.84 -7.30 13.11
CA VAL A 127 -4.09 -6.23 12.42
C VAL A 127 -4.74 -5.89 11.08
N LEU A 128 -4.98 -6.91 10.24
CA LEU A 128 -5.62 -6.73 8.94
C LEU A 128 -7.05 -6.20 9.06
N GLY A 129 -7.79 -6.62 10.08
CA GLY A 129 -9.13 -6.13 10.35
C GLY A 129 -9.17 -4.63 10.67
N GLN A 130 -8.26 -4.18 11.54
CA GLN A 130 -8.17 -2.76 11.93
C GLN A 130 -7.72 -1.88 10.77
N LEU A 131 -6.65 -2.25 10.06
CA LEU A 131 -6.20 -1.50 8.87
C LEU A 131 -7.26 -1.51 7.77
N GLY A 132 -7.81 -2.68 7.46
CA GLY A 132 -8.83 -2.82 6.42
C GLY A 132 -10.07 -1.97 6.68
N ALA A 133 -10.44 -1.74 7.95
CA ALA A 133 -11.53 -0.84 8.30
C ALA A 133 -11.22 0.62 7.91
N THR A 134 -10.01 1.13 8.18
CA THR A 134 -9.58 2.48 7.77
C THR A 134 -9.55 2.63 6.24
N CYS A 135 -8.98 1.62 5.54
CA CYS A 135 -8.93 1.62 4.08
C CYS A 135 -10.34 1.62 3.47
N LYS A 136 -11.27 0.84 4.06
CA LYS A 136 -12.65 0.77 3.59
C LYS A 136 -13.40 2.08 3.83
N ALA A 137 -13.20 2.73 4.98
CA ALA A 137 -13.85 4.00 5.29
C ALA A 137 -13.54 5.07 4.23
N CYS A 138 -12.26 5.20 3.85
CA CYS A 138 -11.84 6.12 2.79
C CYS A 138 -12.31 5.65 1.40
N HIS A 139 -12.01 4.42 1.01
CA HIS A 139 -12.30 3.96 -0.36
C HIS A 139 -13.80 3.84 -0.68
N ALA A 140 -14.66 3.65 0.32
CA ALA A 140 -16.10 3.60 0.09
C ALA A 140 -16.69 4.93 -0.38
N THR A 141 -16.01 6.05 -0.11
CA THR A 141 -16.46 7.40 -0.47
C THR A 141 -15.64 8.01 -1.60
N TYR A 142 -14.34 7.76 -1.63
CA TYR A 142 -13.40 8.55 -2.44
C TYR A 142 -12.80 7.81 -3.64
N ARG A 143 -13.09 6.51 -3.80
CA ARG A 143 -12.52 5.67 -4.87
C ARG A 143 -13.59 4.88 -5.60
N GLU A 144 -13.49 4.79 -6.93
CA GLU A 144 -14.36 3.96 -7.79
C GLU A 144 -13.84 2.53 -8.04
#